data_AF-A0A9E1Y0G1-F1
#
_entry.id   AF-A0A9E1Y0G1-F1
#
_cell.length_a   1.000
_cell.length_b   1.000
_cell.length_c   1.000
_cell.angle_alpha   90.00
_cell.angle_beta   90.00
_cell.angle_gamma   90.00
#
_symmetry.space_group_name_H-M   'P 1'
#
loop_
_entity.id
_entity.type
_entity.pdbx_description
1 polymer ?
#
loop_
_entity_poly.entity_id
_entity_poly.type
_entity_poly.pdbx_seq_one_letter_code
_entity_poly.pdbx_strand_id
1 'polypeptide(L)'
;MALAALTLLLIQRGSLLLPALPNIDLLWLALPAAIAALSYPIIRMLGWIVIALLVQFEQLAVATYPKQLNVHPDQALRVTAEVTSLISRGRYTNRFTADILKAPPTSRLEGHRVQLFYDPAALTTDLVPGSRINAIIQVTALRGLVNTHSGHSHQRMVFRGVSGRGTLIHHQPLSGPPSPLKSLTRRHTIQRWLDESLSASSSQVIQAITIGAATTMDRQQRERLQATGTQHLMVISGLHLSLVGWGMFRILRWVGLPVAYCYLLAAVAITGYFWISAQAVSVLRASLMCLLVVGAGLARSRIAYSDIYWLAMIATLLHSPWVTGLPGFWYSFTCVGVLLLISNTQRIKAQSGWLR
;
A
#
# COMPACT_ATOMS: atom_id res chain seq x y z
N MET A 1 -8.14 1.28 -22.33
CA MET A 1 -7.52 1.16 -21.00
C MET A 1 -6.65 2.36 -20.65
N ALA A 2 -5.70 2.75 -21.52
CA ALA A 2 -4.85 3.92 -21.29
C ALA A 2 -5.62 5.19 -20.88
N LEU A 3 -6.63 5.56 -21.65
CA LEU A 3 -7.43 6.75 -21.36
C LEU A 3 -8.13 6.68 -20.00
N ALA A 4 -8.75 5.55 -19.66
CA ALA A 4 -9.40 5.37 -18.35
C ALA A 4 -8.40 5.51 -17.19
N ALA A 5 -7.21 4.94 -17.34
CA ALA A 5 -6.13 5.04 -16.35
C ALA A 5 -5.64 6.49 -16.21
N LEU A 6 -5.40 7.20 -17.33
CA LEU A 6 -5.00 8.60 -17.33
C LEU A 6 -6.08 9.50 -16.74
N THR A 7 -7.35 9.21 -17.01
CA THR A 7 -8.49 9.95 -16.47
C THR A 7 -8.54 9.81 -14.94
N LEU A 8 -8.48 8.57 -14.43
CA LEU A 8 -8.39 8.29 -12.99
C LEU A 8 -7.20 9.01 -12.34
N LEU A 9 -6.05 9.02 -13.01
CA LEU A 9 -4.84 9.68 -12.51
C LEU A 9 -5.01 11.20 -12.43
N LEU A 10 -5.60 11.81 -13.47
CA LEU A 10 -5.85 13.26 -13.51
C LEU A 10 -6.84 13.68 -12.42
N ILE A 11 -7.93 12.93 -12.24
CA ILE A 11 -8.93 13.19 -11.20
C ILE A 11 -8.30 13.05 -9.82
N GLN A 12 -7.52 11.99 -9.57
CA GLN A 12 -6.86 11.79 -8.29
C GLN A 12 -5.89 12.91 -7.96
N ARG A 13 -5.18 13.43 -8.95
CA ARG A 13 -4.27 14.57 -8.75
C ARG A 13 -5.03 15.88 -8.58
N GLY A 14 -6.09 16.10 -9.36
CA GLY A 14 -6.95 17.26 -9.25
C GLY A 14 -7.65 17.35 -7.90
N SER A 15 -8.12 16.22 -7.35
CA SER A 15 -8.80 16.18 -6.05
C SER A 15 -7.89 16.58 -4.87
N LEU A 16 -6.57 16.42 -5.00
CA LEU A 16 -5.59 16.91 -4.02
C LEU A 16 -5.47 18.43 -4.01
N LEU A 17 -5.77 19.08 -5.13
CA LEU A 17 -5.71 20.54 -5.28
C LEU A 17 -7.02 21.20 -4.83
N LEU A 18 -8.13 20.45 -4.81
CA LEU A 18 -9.43 20.98 -4.41
C LEU A 18 -9.50 21.25 -2.88
N PRO A 19 -10.01 22.42 -2.46
CA PRO A 19 -10.17 22.75 -1.05
C PRO A 19 -11.23 21.89 -0.37
N ALA A 20 -12.32 21.56 -1.10
CA ALA A 20 -13.40 20.68 -0.68
C ALA A 20 -13.83 19.77 -1.86
N LEU A 21 -14.36 18.58 -1.55
CA LEU A 21 -14.93 17.70 -2.57
C LEU A 21 -16.30 18.26 -3.01
N PRO A 22 -16.59 18.31 -4.33
CA PRO A 22 -17.90 18.69 -4.84
C PRO A 22 -18.99 17.71 -4.38
N ASN A 23 -20.24 18.16 -4.29
CA ASN A 23 -21.36 17.28 -3.97
C ASN A 23 -21.53 16.22 -5.08
N ILE A 24 -21.46 14.95 -4.67
CA ILE A 24 -21.48 13.77 -5.55
C ILE A 24 -22.90 13.27 -5.86
N ASP A 25 -23.92 13.74 -5.14
CA ASP A 25 -25.30 13.26 -5.27
C ASP A 25 -25.85 13.50 -6.68
N LEU A 26 -25.55 14.66 -7.27
CA LEU A 26 -25.92 14.95 -8.67
C LEU A 26 -25.13 14.11 -9.68
N LEU A 27 -23.94 13.66 -9.32
CA LEU A 27 -23.09 12.85 -10.19
C LEU A 27 -23.69 11.44 -10.32
N TRP A 28 -24.24 10.88 -9.25
CA TRP A 28 -24.92 9.57 -9.26
C TRP A 28 -26.09 9.50 -10.25
N LEU A 29 -26.74 10.63 -10.53
CA LEU A 29 -27.81 10.72 -11.53
C LEU A 29 -27.31 10.43 -12.97
N ALA A 30 -26.00 10.59 -13.23
CA ALA A 30 -25.37 10.28 -14.51
C ALA A 30 -25.03 8.79 -14.69
N LEU A 31 -25.12 7.96 -13.64
CA LEU A 31 -24.75 6.54 -13.70
C LEU A 31 -25.57 5.74 -14.74
N PRO A 32 -26.91 5.85 -14.82
CA PRO A 32 -27.68 5.10 -15.79
C PRO A 32 -27.32 5.47 -17.24
N ALA A 33 -27.11 6.77 -17.50
CA ALA A 33 -26.66 7.27 -18.80
C ALA A 33 -25.25 6.77 -19.15
N ALA A 34 -24.36 6.70 -18.17
CA ALA A 34 -23.01 6.17 -18.35
C ALA A 34 -23.01 4.66 -18.66
N ILE A 35 -23.87 3.88 -17.99
CA ILE A 35 -24.05 2.44 -18.26
C ILE A 35 -24.64 2.25 -19.66
N ALA A 36 -25.68 3.02 -20.02
CA ALA A 36 -26.28 2.97 -21.34
C ALA A 36 -25.26 3.32 -22.44
N ALA A 37 -24.38 4.30 -22.18
CA ALA A 37 -23.30 4.67 -23.10
C ALA A 37 -22.32 3.53 -23.38
N LEU A 38 -22.15 2.55 -22.48
CA LEU A 38 -21.26 1.41 -22.71
C LEU A 38 -21.69 0.52 -23.88
N SER A 39 -22.98 0.49 -24.19
CA SER A 39 -23.56 -0.29 -25.29
C SER A 39 -23.32 0.34 -26.66
N TYR A 40 -22.95 1.63 -26.72
CA TYR A 40 -22.77 2.37 -27.96
C TYR A 40 -21.29 2.64 -28.24
N PRO A 41 -20.69 2.09 -29.33
CA PRO A 41 -19.25 2.17 -29.56
C PRO A 41 -18.69 3.59 -29.64
N ILE A 42 -19.51 4.56 -30.08
CA ILE A 42 -19.15 5.98 -30.22
C ILE A 42 -18.97 6.66 -28.84
N ILE A 43 -19.88 6.41 -27.90
CA ILE A 43 -19.91 7.06 -26.58
C ILE A 43 -19.44 6.15 -25.42
N ARG A 44 -19.13 4.88 -25.69
CA ARG A 44 -18.62 3.90 -24.72
C ARG A 44 -17.43 4.41 -23.93
N MET A 45 -16.58 5.21 -24.57
CA MET A 45 -15.44 5.85 -23.92
C MET A 45 -15.87 6.86 -22.85
N LEU A 46 -16.87 7.68 -23.15
CA LEU A 46 -17.44 8.65 -22.21
C LEU A 46 -18.10 7.94 -21.02
N GLY A 47 -18.81 6.83 -21.28
CA GLY A 47 -19.40 5.98 -20.25
C GLY A 47 -18.35 5.48 -19.24
N TRP A 48 -17.22 4.94 -19.71
CA TRP A 48 -16.13 4.52 -18.84
C TRP A 48 -15.51 5.66 -18.02
N ILE A 49 -15.40 6.86 -18.60
CA ILE A 49 -14.89 8.05 -17.90
C ILE A 49 -15.84 8.46 -16.77
N VAL A 50 -17.15 8.50 -17.02
CA VAL A 50 -18.15 8.87 -16.02
C VAL A 50 -18.22 7.83 -14.90
N ILE A 51 -18.17 6.53 -15.21
CA ILE A 51 -18.12 5.47 -14.19
C ILE A 51 -16.84 5.59 -13.35
N ALA A 52 -15.69 5.82 -13.99
CA ALA A 52 -14.42 6.02 -13.29
C ALA A 52 -14.46 7.25 -12.36
N LEU A 53 -15.06 8.36 -12.81
CA LEU A 53 -15.32 9.55 -12.01
C LEU A 53 -16.16 9.21 -10.78
N LEU A 54 -17.29 8.53 -10.96
CA LEU A 54 -18.22 8.18 -9.89
C LEU A 54 -17.56 7.31 -8.82
N VAL A 55 -16.92 6.21 -9.24
CA VAL A 55 -16.23 5.31 -8.31
C VAL A 55 -15.14 6.05 -7.53
N GLN A 56 -14.42 6.94 -8.19
CA GLN A 56 -13.32 7.66 -7.55
C GLN A 56 -13.81 8.74 -6.57
N PHE A 57 -14.85 9.48 -6.93
CA PHE A 57 -15.46 10.47 -6.04
C PHE A 57 -16.10 9.80 -4.82
N GLU A 58 -16.79 8.67 -5.00
CA GLU A 58 -17.32 7.86 -3.91
C GLU A 58 -16.19 7.38 -2.99
N GLN A 59 -15.11 6.84 -3.57
CA GLN A 59 -13.95 6.42 -2.78
C GLN A 59 -13.28 7.57 -2.03
N LEU A 60 -13.20 8.77 -2.63
CA LEU A 60 -12.66 9.97 -1.99
C LEU A 60 -13.59 10.51 -0.89
N ALA A 61 -14.91 10.36 -1.05
CA ALA A 61 -15.90 10.77 -0.06
C ALA A 61 -15.92 9.80 1.15
N VAL A 62 -15.82 8.50 0.89
CA VAL A 62 -15.73 7.45 1.92
C VAL A 62 -14.36 7.43 2.59
N ALA A 63 -13.28 7.74 1.86
CA ALA A 63 -11.95 7.83 2.45
C ALA A 63 -11.89 8.98 3.46
N THR A 64 -11.66 8.63 4.72
CA THR A 64 -11.67 9.57 5.84
C THR A 64 -10.69 10.72 5.60
N TYR A 65 -11.24 11.89 5.27
CA TYR A 65 -10.44 13.01 4.79
C TYR A 65 -9.73 13.66 5.98
N PRO A 66 -8.38 13.80 5.98
CA PRO A 66 -7.64 14.26 7.15
C PRO A 66 -8.00 15.69 7.60
N LYS A 67 -8.56 16.51 6.69
CA LYS A 67 -9.07 17.86 7.02
C LYS A 67 -10.36 17.86 7.85
N GLN A 68 -11.04 16.72 8.04
CA GLN A 68 -12.29 16.64 8.81
C GLN A 68 -12.09 16.43 10.32
N LEU A 69 -10.84 16.28 10.77
CA LEU A 69 -10.49 16.10 12.18
C LEU A 69 -10.71 17.40 12.98
N ASN A 70 -11.57 17.33 13.99
CA ASN A 70 -11.80 18.44 14.92
C ASN A 70 -11.06 18.20 16.23
N VAL A 71 -9.73 18.29 16.17
CA VAL A 71 -8.86 18.03 17.33
C VAL A 71 -7.94 19.21 17.56
N HIS A 72 -7.84 19.63 18.83
CA HIS A 72 -6.96 20.71 19.25
C HIS A 72 -5.66 20.15 19.84
N PRO A 73 -4.50 20.80 19.59
CA PRO A 73 -3.21 20.33 20.08
C PRO A 73 -3.18 20.10 21.59
N ASP A 74 -3.92 20.89 22.38
CA ASP A 74 -3.87 20.85 23.85
C ASP A 74 -4.88 19.88 24.48
N GLN A 75 -5.66 19.17 23.67
CA GLN A 75 -6.72 18.30 24.16
C GLN A 75 -6.23 16.85 24.29
N ALA A 76 -6.18 16.36 25.54
CA ALA A 76 -5.97 14.94 25.82
C ALA A 76 -7.29 14.17 25.59
N LEU A 77 -7.26 13.19 24.71
CA LEU A 77 -8.42 12.37 24.32
C LEU A 77 -8.23 10.93 24.76
N ARG A 78 -9.26 10.38 25.41
CA ARG A 78 -9.35 8.95 25.70
C ARG A 78 -9.87 8.22 24.47
N VAL A 79 -9.07 7.31 23.94
CA VAL A 79 -9.41 6.53 22.75
C VAL A 79 -9.18 5.04 22.98
N THR A 80 -9.95 4.23 22.28
CA THR A 80 -9.61 2.82 22.07
C THR A 80 -8.97 2.72 20.70
N ALA A 81 -7.74 2.20 20.65
CA ALA A 81 -6.96 2.10 19.43
C ALA A 81 -6.41 0.69 19.24
N GLU A 82 -6.19 0.30 17.98
CA GLU A 82 -5.51 -0.95 17.64
C GLU A 82 -4.15 -0.64 17.01
N VAL A 83 -3.09 -1.27 17.49
CA VAL A 83 -1.72 -1.04 17.00
C VAL A 83 -1.57 -1.68 15.62
N THR A 84 -1.34 -0.88 14.58
CA THR A 84 -1.29 -1.31 13.17
C THR A 84 0.10 -1.30 12.54
N SER A 85 1.14 -0.85 13.24
CA SER A 85 2.51 -0.98 12.74
C SER A 85 3.44 -1.62 13.75
N LEU A 86 4.53 -2.16 13.21
CA LEU A 86 5.73 -2.46 13.98
C LEU A 86 6.25 -1.17 14.63
N ILE A 87 6.65 -1.31 15.89
CA ILE A 87 7.26 -0.24 16.66
C ILE A 87 8.58 0.15 15.99
N SER A 88 8.66 1.40 15.54
CA SER A 88 9.88 1.96 14.98
C SER A 88 10.61 2.69 16.10
N ARG A 89 11.77 2.16 16.49
CA ARG A 89 12.68 2.79 17.46
C ARG A 89 13.51 3.85 16.72
N GLY A 90 13.26 5.12 17.02
CA GLY A 90 13.91 6.27 16.36
C GLY A 90 15.08 6.82 17.16
N ARG A 91 15.85 7.75 16.56
CA ARG A 91 17.01 8.40 17.21
C ARG A 91 16.66 9.18 18.49
N TYR A 92 15.43 9.67 18.60
CA TYR A 92 14.97 10.53 19.71
C TYR A 92 13.58 10.17 20.24
N THR A 93 12.72 9.54 19.44
CA THR A 93 11.35 9.20 19.83
C THR A 93 10.94 7.91 19.16
N ASN A 94 10.33 7.01 19.93
CA ASN A 94 9.71 5.82 19.36
C ASN A 94 8.34 6.17 18.79
N ARG A 95 7.94 5.45 17.73
CA ARG A 95 6.66 5.69 17.06
C ARG A 95 6.01 4.42 16.58
N PHE A 96 4.69 4.43 16.57
CA PHE A 96 3.86 3.42 15.92
C PHE A 96 2.64 4.09 15.29
N THR A 97 1.95 3.39 14.39
CA THR A 97 0.64 3.79 13.90
C THR A 97 -0.43 2.95 14.55
N ALA A 98 -1.56 3.56 14.84
CA ALA A 98 -2.73 2.89 15.37
C ALA A 98 -4.00 3.36 14.65
N ASP A 99 -4.93 2.43 14.49
CA ASP A 99 -6.26 2.70 13.96
C ASP A 99 -7.19 2.96 15.15
N ILE A 100 -7.85 4.12 15.15
CA ILE A 100 -8.72 4.53 16.24
C ILE A 100 -10.07 3.83 16.08
N LEU A 101 -10.40 2.93 17.01
CA LEU A 101 -11.63 2.14 17.01
C LEU A 101 -12.79 2.90 17.67
N LYS A 102 -12.51 3.65 18.73
CA LYS A 102 -13.51 4.47 19.43
C LYS A 102 -12.84 5.76 19.93
N ALA A 103 -13.51 6.87 19.73
CA ALA A 103 -13.10 8.18 20.24
C ALA A 103 -14.34 9.00 20.62
N PRO A 104 -14.19 10.09 21.40
CA PRO A 104 -15.30 10.98 21.70
C PRO A 104 -15.90 11.54 20.39
N PRO A 105 -17.24 11.55 20.23
CA PRO A 105 -17.89 11.92 18.96
C PRO A 105 -17.57 13.35 18.51
N THR A 106 -17.22 14.24 19.44
CA THR A 106 -16.77 15.61 19.19
C THR A 106 -15.49 15.71 18.37
N SER A 107 -14.63 14.69 18.43
CA SER A 107 -13.30 14.71 17.81
C SER A 107 -13.27 14.22 16.36
N ARG A 108 -14.32 13.52 15.89
CA ARG A 108 -14.37 12.81 14.58
C ARG A 108 -13.12 11.96 14.29
N LEU A 109 -12.50 11.38 15.33
CA LEU A 109 -11.29 10.55 15.20
C LEU A 109 -11.57 9.08 14.89
N GLU A 110 -12.81 8.62 15.04
CA GLU A 110 -13.18 7.22 14.83
C GLU A 110 -12.94 6.78 13.38
N GLY A 111 -12.31 5.63 13.20
CA GLY A 111 -11.93 5.10 11.88
C GLY A 111 -10.68 5.75 11.27
N HIS A 112 -10.12 6.80 11.87
CA HIS A 112 -8.87 7.39 11.39
C HIS A 112 -7.64 6.62 11.89
N ARG A 113 -6.60 6.60 11.05
CA ARG A 113 -5.25 6.13 11.42
C ARG A 113 -4.41 7.31 11.92
N VAL A 114 -3.76 7.15 13.06
CA VAL A 114 -2.93 8.18 13.70
C VAL A 114 -1.53 7.63 13.96
N GLN A 115 -0.52 8.47 13.78
CA GLN A 115 0.85 8.15 14.19
C GLN A 115 1.10 8.68 15.60
N LEU A 116 1.40 7.78 16.52
CA LEU A 116 1.66 8.09 17.93
C LEU A 116 3.15 8.00 18.23
N PHE A 117 3.63 9.02 18.93
CA PHE A 117 4.97 9.12 19.49
C PHE A 117 4.90 8.78 20.96
N TYR A 118 5.88 8.05 21.47
CA TYR A 118 5.91 7.66 22.86
C TYR A 118 7.33 7.64 23.40
N ASP A 119 7.45 7.86 24.70
CA ASP A 119 8.69 7.70 25.44
C ASP A 119 8.83 6.21 25.84
N PRO A 120 9.93 5.51 25.48
CA PRO A 120 10.16 4.15 25.94
C PRO A 120 10.07 3.97 27.46
N ALA A 121 10.42 4.98 28.26
CA ALA A 121 10.30 4.91 29.72
C ALA A 121 8.84 4.90 30.20
N ALA A 122 7.91 5.41 29.39
CA ALA A 122 6.49 5.45 29.69
C ALA A 122 5.73 4.16 29.29
N LEU A 123 6.41 3.16 28.70
CA LEU A 123 5.79 1.86 28.44
C LEU A 123 5.83 0.97 29.69
N THR A 124 4.65 0.73 30.26
CA THR A 124 4.45 -0.27 31.32
C THR A 124 4.29 -1.69 30.77
N THR A 125 4.04 -1.86 29.47
CA THR A 125 3.86 -3.18 28.83
C THR A 125 4.33 -3.15 27.37
N ASP A 126 4.88 -4.26 26.88
CA ASP A 126 5.27 -4.39 25.49
C ASP A 126 4.06 -4.34 24.56
N LEU A 127 4.05 -3.33 23.69
CA LEU A 127 3.04 -3.15 22.66
C LEU A 127 3.33 -4.07 21.47
N VAL A 128 2.43 -5.02 21.21
CA VAL A 128 2.54 -5.94 20.07
C VAL A 128 1.60 -5.48 18.94
N PRO A 129 2.00 -5.56 17.65
CA PRO A 129 1.09 -5.30 16.54
C PRO A 129 -0.18 -6.16 16.63
N GLY A 130 -1.35 -5.55 16.40
CA GLY A 130 -2.66 -6.19 16.53
C GLY A 130 -3.24 -6.19 17.95
N SER A 131 -2.51 -5.68 18.94
CA SER A 131 -3.05 -5.43 20.29
C SER A 131 -4.03 -4.26 20.28
N ARG A 132 -5.05 -4.36 21.13
CA ARG A 132 -6.00 -3.28 21.40
C ARG A 132 -5.60 -2.60 22.70
N ILE A 133 -5.59 -1.27 22.68
CA ILE A 133 -5.20 -0.45 23.82
C ILE A 133 -6.24 0.62 24.09
N ASN A 134 -6.50 0.87 25.37
CA ASN A 134 -7.12 2.09 25.82
C ASN A 134 -6.00 3.09 26.09
N ALA A 135 -6.01 4.20 25.37
CA ALA A 135 -4.93 5.17 25.40
C ALA A 135 -5.46 6.58 25.64
N ILE A 136 -4.68 7.37 26.38
CA ILE A 136 -4.83 8.82 26.43
C ILE A 136 -3.82 9.39 25.45
N ILE A 137 -4.33 10.03 24.41
CA ILE A 137 -3.51 10.59 23.33
C ILE A 137 -3.78 12.07 23.16
N GLN A 138 -2.74 12.81 22.81
CA GLN A 138 -2.83 14.21 22.43
C GLN A 138 -2.50 14.28 20.95
N VAL A 139 -3.49 14.56 20.11
CA VAL A 139 -3.37 14.47 18.64
C VAL A 139 -3.49 15.84 18.02
N THR A 140 -2.61 16.14 17.09
CA THR A 140 -2.72 17.28 16.18
C THR A 140 -3.11 16.75 14.80
N ALA A 141 -4.18 17.32 14.23
CA ALA A 141 -4.56 17.04 12.85
C ALA A 141 -3.45 17.49 11.90
N LEU A 142 -3.18 16.70 10.85
CA LEU A 142 -2.23 17.09 9.81
C LEU A 142 -2.87 18.19 8.94
N ARG A 143 -2.81 19.44 9.40
CA ARG A 143 -3.29 20.62 8.67
C ARG A 143 -2.24 21.03 7.62
N GLY A 144 -2.68 21.13 6.36
CA GLY A 144 -1.88 21.68 5.25
C GLY A 144 -1.28 20.62 4.31
N LEU A 145 -1.80 20.57 3.07
CA LEU A 145 -1.11 20.00 1.91
C LEU A 145 -0.21 21.05 1.22
N VAL A 146 -0.37 22.33 1.58
CA VAL A 146 0.10 23.50 0.80
C VAL A 146 1.27 24.25 1.48
N ASN A 147 1.62 23.94 2.73
CA ASN A 147 2.80 24.56 3.37
C ASN A 147 4.10 23.97 2.82
N THR A 148 4.82 24.77 2.05
CA THR A 148 6.07 24.44 1.34
C THR A 148 7.30 24.33 2.24
N HIS A 149 7.22 24.67 3.53
CA HIS A 149 8.38 24.66 4.45
C HIS A 149 8.43 23.48 5.43
N SER A 150 7.30 22.97 5.92
CA SER A 150 7.29 21.82 6.85
C SER A 150 7.22 20.48 6.11
N GLY A 151 8.24 20.23 5.28
CA GLY A 151 8.77 18.92 4.88
C GLY A 151 7.81 17.91 4.22
N HIS A 152 8.28 17.30 3.13
CA HIS A 152 7.68 16.15 2.41
C HIS A 152 7.14 14.98 3.28
N SER A 153 7.45 14.94 4.58
CA SER A 153 6.97 13.97 5.55
C SER A 153 5.47 14.06 5.83
N HIS A 154 4.89 15.26 5.97
CA HIS A 154 3.45 15.41 6.30
C HIS A 154 2.56 14.94 5.15
N GLN A 155 2.88 15.36 3.93
CA GLN A 155 2.20 14.91 2.72
C GLN A 155 2.28 13.39 2.59
N ARG A 156 3.46 12.80 2.81
CA ARG A 156 3.65 11.34 2.76
C ARG A 156 2.86 10.58 3.82
N MET A 157 2.61 11.17 4.98
CA MET A 157 1.76 10.57 6.03
C MET A 157 0.29 10.55 5.61
N VAL A 158 -0.22 11.68 5.11
CA VAL A 158 -1.56 11.79 4.54
C VAL A 158 -1.77 10.75 3.43
N PHE A 159 -0.81 10.62 2.51
CA PHE A 159 -0.91 9.63 1.43
C PHE A 159 -0.79 8.16 1.90
N ARG A 160 -0.38 7.91 3.14
CA ARG A 160 -0.40 6.59 3.78
C ARG A 160 -1.69 6.34 4.59
N GLY A 161 -2.67 7.24 4.50
CA GLY A 161 -3.90 7.22 5.27
C GLY A 161 -3.75 7.69 6.71
N VAL A 162 -2.58 8.20 7.11
CA VAL A 162 -2.38 8.75 8.45
C VAL A 162 -2.97 10.14 8.50
N SER A 163 -3.96 10.34 9.36
CA SER A 163 -4.76 11.57 9.42
C SER A 163 -4.26 12.56 10.48
N GLY A 164 -3.52 12.06 11.49
CA GLY A 164 -3.00 12.90 12.57
C GLY A 164 -1.68 12.38 13.13
N ARG A 165 -1.00 13.27 13.86
CA ARG A 165 0.19 12.95 14.66
C ARG A 165 -0.11 13.27 16.11
N GLY A 166 0.24 12.38 17.02
CA GLY A 166 0.04 12.63 18.44
C GLY A 166 1.08 12.01 19.35
N THR A 167 1.02 12.36 20.62
CA THR A 167 1.83 11.78 21.69
C THR A 167 0.95 10.85 22.52
N LEU A 168 1.47 9.67 22.83
CA LEU A 168 0.89 8.74 23.78
C LEU A 168 1.26 9.20 25.19
N ILE A 169 0.25 9.57 25.98
CA ILE A 169 0.45 10.01 27.38
C ILE A 169 0.36 8.81 28.31
N HIS A 170 -0.68 7.99 28.15
CA HIS A 170 -0.92 6.83 28.99
C HIS A 170 -1.60 5.72 28.18
N HIS A 171 -1.35 4.46 28.51
CA HIS A 171 -2.01 3.32 27.88
C HIS A 171 -2.31 2.21 28.89
N GLN A 172 -3.38 1.48 28.63
CA GLN A 172 -3.73 0.23 29.29
C GLN A 172 -4.10 -0.80 28.23
N PRO A 173 -3.51 -2.01 28.27
CA PRO A 173 -3.90 -3.07 27.34
C PRO A 173 -5.37 -3.45 27.59
N LEU A 174 -6.14 -3.58 26.51
CA LEU A 174 -7.46 -4.20 26.60
C LEU A 174 -7.27 -5.72 26.52
N SER A 175 -7.71 -6.43 27.56
CA SER A 175 -7.69 -7.89 27.60
C SER A 175 -8.54 -8.46 26.45
N GLY A 176 -7.87 -9.05 25.47
CA GLY A 176 -8.48 -9.73 24.34
C GLY A 176 -7.38 -10.26 23.41
N PRO A 177 -7.56 -11.43 22.79
CA PRO A 177 -6.56 -11.96 21.87
C PRO A 177 -6.31 -10.96 20.72
N PRO A 178 -5.04 -10.68 20.36
CA PRO A 178 -4.76 -9.87 19.19
C PRO A 178 -5.43 -10.52 17.98
N SER A 179 -6.03 -9.72 17.10
CA SER A 179 -6.81 -10.29 15.99
C SER A 179 -5.90 -11.23 15.15
N PRO A 180 -6.19 -12.55 15.09
CA PRO A 180 -5.29 -13.52 14.47
C PRO A 180 -5.26 -13.40 12.93
N LEU A 181 -6.25 -12.71 12.36
CA LEU A 181 -6.45 -12.60 10.91
C LEU A 181 -5.65 -11.47 10.24
N LYS A 182 -4.97 -10.60 11.01
CA LYS A 182 -4.20 -9.49 10.42
C LYS A 182 -2.77 -9.93 10.08
N SER A 183 -2.34 -9.62 8.85
CA SER A 183 -1.00 -9.88 8.31
C SER A 183 0.15 -9.47 9.23
N LEU A 184 -0.06 -8.43 10.02
CA LEU A 184 0.90 -7.85 10.95
C LEU A 184 1.25 -8.82 12.10
N THR A 185 0.28 -9.59 12.58
CA THR A 185 0.49 -10.60 13.64
C THR A 185 1.39 -11.72 13.13
N ARG A 186 1.12 -12.24 11.91
CA ARG A 186 1.98 -13.26 11.27
C ARG A 186 3.39 -12.76 11.02
N ARG A 187 3.51 -11.51 10.55
CA ARG A 187 4.82 -10.88 10.33
C ARG A 187 5.61 -10.77 11.62
N HIS A 188 4.98 -10.39 12.72
CA HIS A 188 5.61 -10.35 14.04
C HIS A 188 6.08 -11.74 14.50
N THR A 189 5.31 -12.80 14.28
CA THR A 189 5.73 -14.18 14.58
C THR A 189 6.97 -14.57 13.80
N ILE A 190 7.01 -14.29 12.49
CA ILE A 190 8.19 -14.57 11.64
C ILE A 190 9.41 -13.77 12.12
N GLN A 191 9.22 -12.51 12.53
CA GLN A 191 10.31 -11.69 13.07
C GLN A 191 10.89 -12.29 14.33
N ARG A 192 10.04 -12.64 15.29
CA ARG A 192 10.47 -13.25 16.54
C ARG A 192 11.27 -14.53 16.30
N TRP A 193 10.78 -15.39 15.40
CA TRP A 193 11.50 -16.60 15.01
C TRP A 193 12.87 -16.30 14.39
N LEU A 194 12.97 -15.29 13.51
CA LEU A 194 14.23 -14.87 12.90
C LEU A 194 15.20 -14.27 13.94
N ASP A 195 14.69 -13.48 14.88
CA ASP A 195 15.49 -12.88 15.96
C ASP A 195 16.01 -13.92 16.95
N GLU A 196 15.26 -15.00 17.18
CA GLU A 196 15.69 -16.14 18.01
C GLU A 196 16.68 -17.06 17.27
N SER A 197 16.59 -17.15 15.93
CA SER A 197 17.37 -18.11 15.13
C SER A 197 18.68 -17.55 14.54
N LEU A 198 18.84 -16.23 14.49
CA LEU A 198 19.95 -15.56 13.79
C LEU A 198 20.62 -14.50 14.66
N SER A 199 21.86 -14.14 14.31
CA SER A 199 22.49 -12.95 14.91
C SER A 199 21.67 -11.69 14.58
N ALA A 200 21.67 -10.71 15.48
CA ALA A 200 20.88 -9.48 15.32
C ALA A 200 21.11 -8.79 13.96
N SER A 201 22.36 -8.75 13.50
CA SER A 201 22.71 -8.13 12.22
C SER A 201 22.13 -8.87 11.01
N SER A 202 22.16 -10.22 11.03
CA SER A 202 21.64 -11.06 9.95
C SER A 202 20.12 -11.12 9.97
N SER A 203 19.52 -11.20 11.16
CA SER A 203 18.05 -11.15 11.33
C SER A 203 17.48 -9.87 10.72
N GLN A 204 18.05 -8.70 11.02
CA GLN A 204 17.58 -7.42 10.48
C GLN A 204 17.64 -7.36 8.94
N VAL A 205 18.70 -7.89 8.34
CA VAL A 205 18.84 -7.96 6.87
C VAL A 205 17.80 -8.92 6.28
N ILE A 206 17.67 -10.13 6.82
CA ILE A 206 16.74 -11.15 6.33
C ILE A 206 15.29 -10.68 6.52
N GLN A 207 14.97 -10.04 7.64
CA GLN A 207 13.66 -9.45 7.86
C GLN A 207 13.36 -8.34 6.83
N ALA A 208 14.35 -7.50 6.48
CA ALA A 208 14.15 -6.44 5.49
C ALA A 208 13.83 -7.00 4.09
N ILE A 209 14.58 -8.00 3.61
CA ILE A 209 14.40 -8.56 2.27
C ILE A 209 13.24 -9.54 2.15
N THR A 210 12.92 -10.29 3.22
CA THR A 210 11.93 -11.38 3.16
C THR A 210 10.52 -10.90 3.47
N ILE A 211 10.37 -10.10 4.54
CA ILE A 211 9.06 -9.64 5.04
C ILE A 211 8.91 -8.11 4.96
N GLY A 212 9.91 -7.39 4.46
CA GLY A 212 9.83 -5.95 4.21
C GLY A 212 9.99 -5.12 5.46
N ALA A 213 10.64 -5.65 6.50
CA ALA A 213 10.83 -4.99 7.80
C ALA A 213 12.12 -4.18 7.87
N ALA A 214 12.43 -3.42 6.82
CA ALA A 214 13.59 -2.52 6.81
C ALA A 214 13.58 -1.47 7.95
N THR A 215 12.46 -1.27 8.65
CA THR A 215 12.37 -0.41 9.83
C THR A 215 13.01 -0.99 11.09
N THR A 216 13.29 -2.29 11.13
CA THR A 216 14.00 -2.94 12.25
C THR A 216 15.51 -2.86 12.11
N MET A 217 16.02 -2.44 10.95
CA MET A 217 17.45 -2.27 10.71
C MET A 217 18.03 -1.11 11.53
N ASP A 218 19.13 -1.36 12.21
CA ASP A 218 19.87 -0.32 12.90
C ASP A 218 20.47 0.69 11.91
N ARG A 219 20.64 1.90 12.40
CA ARG A 219 21.14 3.04 11.65
C ARG A 219 22.51 2.77 11.04
N GLN A 220 23.43 2.16 11.79
CA GLN A 220 24.78 1.91 11.29
C GLN A 220 24.77 0.97 10.07
N GLN A 221 23.92 -0.06 10.09
CA GLN A 221 23.75 -0.94 8.93
C GLN A 221 23.10 -0.21 7.75
N ARG A 222 22.10 0.63 8.01
CA ARG A 222 21.46 1.42 6.96
C ARG A 222 22.43 2.41 6.31
N GLU A 223 23.29 3.06 7.08
CA GLU A 223 24.31 3.98 6.57
C GLU A 223 25.36 3.25 5.73
N ARG A 224 25.78 2.04 6.15
CA ARG A 224 26.67 1.19 5.32
C ARG A 224 26.03 0.84 3.98
N LEU A 225 24.75 0.45 3.97
CA LEU A 225 24.02 0.12 2.74
C LEU A 225 23.72 1.34 1.86
N GLN A 226 23.65 2.53 2.46
CA GLN A 226 23.59 3.79 1.72
C GLN A 226 24.93 4.12 1.07
N ALA A 227 26.04 3.96 1.80
CA ALA A 227 27.38 4.21 1.30
C ALA A 227 27.72 3.30 0.10
N THR A 228 27.26 2.06 0.11
CA THR A 228 27.42 1.12 -1.01
C THR A 228 26.37 1.27 -2.11
N GLY A 229 25.37 2.15 -1.92
CA GLY A 229 24.24 2.32 -2.85
C GLY A 229 23.25 1.15 -2.87
N THR A 230 23.42 0.11 -2.05
CA THR A 230 22.59 -1.11 -2.07
C THR A 230 21.32 -1.02 -1.20
N GLN A 231 21.04 0.12 -0.57
CA GLN A 231 19.85 0.31 0.26
C GLN A 231 18.53 0.01 -0.48
N HIS A 232 18.48 0.19 -1.80
CA HIS A 232 17.30 -0.08 -2.61
C HIS A 232 16.99 -1.59 -2.72
N LEU A 233 17.99 -2.46 -2.54
CA LEU A 233 17.82 -3.92 -2.52
C LEU A 233 17.13 -4.41 -1.24
N MET A 234 17.18 -3.62 -0.16
CA MET A 234 16.59 -3.94 1.14
C MET A 234 15.07 -3.71 1.22
N VAL A 235 14.47 -3.25 0.13
CA VAL A 235 13.02 -3.09 0.01
C VAL A 235 12.51 -4.22 -0.85
N ILE A 236 11.45 -4.91 -0.39
CA ILE A 236 10.77 -5.91 -1.23
C ILE A 236 10.41 -5.25 -2.56
N SER A 237 11.05 -5.75 -3.61
CA SER A 237 10.88 -5.32 -4.98
C SER A 237 9.91 -6.23 -5.74
N GLY A 238 9.43 -5.77 -6.89
CA GLY A 238 8.63 -6.61 -7.79
C GLY A 238 9.38 -7.85 -8.28
N LEU A 239 10.72 -7.81 -8.28
CA LEU A 239 11.55 -8.96 -8.64
C LEU A 239 11.34 -10.13 -7.67
N HIS A 240 11.33 -9.88 -6.35
CA HIS A 240 11.12 -10.92 -5.34
C HIS A 240 9.79 -11.63 -5.57
N LEU A 241 8.74 -10.87 -5.87
CA LEU A 241 7.42 -11.43 -6.11
C LEU A 241 7.34 -12.19 -7.43
N SER A 242 8.00 -11.69 -8.49
CA SER A 242 8.11 -12.41 -9.76
C SER A 242 8.89 -13.72 -9.61
N LEU A 243 9.93 -13.74 -8.77
CA LEU A 243 10.72 -14.94 -8.48
C LEU A 243 9.87 -15.98 -7.74
N VAL A 244 9.09 -15.55 -6.74
CA VAL A 244 8.15 -16.44 -6.03
C VAL A 244 7.11 -17.01 -7.00
N GLY A 245 6.46 -16.17 -7.81
CA GLY A 245 5.43 -16.60 -8.75
C GLY A 245 5.96 -17.50 -9.87
N TRP A 246 6.98 -17.04 -10.58
CA TRP A 246 7.59 -17.76 -11.71
C TRP A 246 8.36 -19.00 -11.25
N GLY A 247 9.10 -18.90 -10.14
CA GLY A 247 9.80 -20.03 -9.53
C GLY A 247 8.84 -21.13 -9.10
N MET A 248 7.76 -20.77 -8.40
CA MET A 248 6.70 -21.74 -8.05
C MET A 248 6.11 -22.38 -9.30
N PHE A 249 5.75 -21.59 -10.30
CA PHE A 249 5.24 -22.11 -11.57
C PHE A 249 6.21 -23.10 -12.23
N ARG A 250 7.51 -22.78 -12.29
CA ARG A 250 8.55 -23.62 -12.89
C ARG A 250 8.75 -24.93 -12.12
N ILE A 251 8.80 -24.88 -10.80
CA ILE A 251 8.94 -26.07 -9.95
C ILE A 251 7.74 -26.99 -10.15
N LEU A 252 6.52 -26.46 -10.13
CA LEU A 252 5.30 -27.27 -10.34
C LEU A 252 5.24 -27.86 -11.74
N ARG A 253 5.70 -27.12 -12.76
CA ARG A 253 5.83 -27.64 -14.12
C ARG A 253 6.87 -28.75 -14.22
N TRP A 254 7.97 -28.65 -13.47
CA TRP A 254 9.00 -29.68 -13.43
C TRP A 254 8.52 -30.97 -12.77
N VAL A 255 7.68 -30.86 -11.73
CA VAL A 255 7.01 -32.01 -11.08
C VAL A 255 5.90 -32.63 -11.96
N GLY A 256 5.59 -32.04 -13.12
CA GLY A 256 4.66 -32.60 -14.10
C GLY A 256 3.19 -32.22 -13.87
N LEU A 257 2.90 -31.25 -12.99
CA LEU A 257 1.52 -30.81 -12.77
C LEU A 257 0.90 -30.17 -14.03
N PRO A 258 -0.43 -30.28 -14.20
CA PRO A 258 -1.12 -29.61 -15.29
C PRO A 258 -0.96 -28.09 -15.19
N VAL A 259 -0.86 -27.43 -16.34
CA VAL A 259 -0.53 -26.00 -16.44
C VAL A 259 -1.51 -25.12 -15.65
N ALA A 260 -2.80 -25.48 -15.62
CA ALA A 260 -3.81 -24.75 -14.87
C ALA A 260 -3.54 -24.74 -13.35
N TYR A 261 -3.17 -25.89 -12.77
CA TYR A 261 -2.79 -25.99 -11.36
C TYR A 261 -1.49 -25.22 -11.06
N CYS A 262 -0.54 -25.20 -12.00
CA CYS A 262 0.67 -24.42 -11.85
C CYS A 262 0.38 -22.92 -11.74
N TYR A 263 -0.53 -22.40 -12.59
CA TYR A 263 -0.98 -21.01 -12.50
C TYR A 263 -1.75 -20.73 -11.20
N LEU A 264 -2.68 -21.62 -10.82
CA LEU A 264 -3.48 -21.45 -9.60
C LEU A 264 -2.58 -21.40 -8.35
N LEU A 265 -1.67 -22.35 -8.21
CA LEU A 265 -0.75 -22.41 -7.06
C LEU A 265 0.26 -21.26 -7.07
N ALA A 266 0.70 -20.79 -8.24
CA ALA A 266 1.50 -19.57 -8.34
C ALA A 266 0.71 -18.33 -7.87
N ALA A 267 -0.58 -18.20 -8.22
CA ALA A 267 -1.44 -17.13 -7.72
C ALA A 267 -1.59 -17.19 -6.19
N VAL A 268 -1.77 -18.39 -5.64
CA VAL A 268 -1.83 -18.61 -4.19
C VAL A 268 -0.51 -18.18 -3.53
N ALA A 269 0.64 -18.56 -4.10
CA ALA A 269 1.95 -18.18 -3.56
C ALA A 269 2.18 -16.66 -3.59
N ILE A 270 1.86 -15.99 -4.70
CA ILE A 270 1.95 -14.53 -4.84
C ILE A 270 1.06 -13.83 -3.81
N THR A 271 -0.18 -14.31 -3.67
CA THR A 271 -1.16 -13.74 -2.73
C THR A 271 -0.71 -13.96 -1.29
N GLY A 272 -0.24 -15.17 -0.95
CA GLY A 272 0.32 -15.49 0.36
C GLY A 272 1.49 -14.58 0.72
N TYR A 273 2.42 -14.38 -0.21
CA TYR A 273 3.56 -13.47 -0.02
C TYR A 273 3.12 -12.01 0.17
N PHE A 274 2.12 -11.54 -0.60
CA PHE A 274 1.53 -10.22 -0.41
C PHE A 274 1.03 -10.01 1.03
N TRP A 275 0.34 -11.01 1.59
CA TRP A 275 -0.11 -10.96 2.98
C TRP A 275 1.05 -10.99 3.99
N ILE A 276 2.11 -11.76 3.75
CA ILE A 276 3.29 -11.82 4.63
C ILE A 276 4.02 -10.47 4.65
N SER A 277 4.09 -9.77 3.51
CA SER A 277 4.77 -8.48 3.36
C SER A 277 4.06 -7.28 4.05
N ALA A 278 3.01 -7.55 4.84
CA ALA A 278 2.11 -6.55 5.45
C ALA A 278 1.57 -5.50 4.48
N GLN A 279 1.23 -5.94 3.26
CA GLN A 279 0.55 -5.11 2.25
C GLN A 279 1.31 -3.82 1.89
N ALA A 280 2.65 -3.89 1.81
CA ALA A 280 3.43 -2.77 1.33
C ALA A 280 2.94 -2.34 -0.07
N VAL A 281 2.78 -1.02 -0.28
CA VAL A 281 2.24 -0.45 -1.52
C VAL A 281 3.04 -0.89 -2.77
N SER A 282 4.36 -1.09 -2.64
CA SER A 282 5.18 -1.63 -3.72
C SER A 282 4.83 -3.07 -4.09
N VAL A 283 4.54 -3.89 -3.08
CA VAL A 283 4.20 -5.31 -3.24
C VAL A 283 2.79 -5.47 -3.78
N LEU A 284 1.85 -4.60 -3.40
CA LEU A 284 0.51 -4.55 -3.99
C LEU A 284 0.57 -4.38 -5.52
N ARG A 285 1.37 -3.41 -6.01
CA ARG A 285 1.46 -3.16 -7.45
C ARG A 285 2.07 -4.34 -8.19
N ALA A 286 3.14 -4.90 -7.63
CA ALA A 286 3.77 -6.08 -8.18
C ALA A 286 2.82 -7.28 -8.18
N SER A 287 2.05 -7.48 -7.10
CA SER A 287 1.12 -8.61 -6.98
C SER A 287 -0.01 -8.49 -7.99
N LEU A 288 -0.58 -7.30 -8.16
CA LEU A 288 -1.57 -7.04 -9.20
C LEU A 288 -1.02 -7.36 -10.59
N MET A 289 0.18 -6.89 -10.94
CA MET A 289 0.81 -7.18 -12.22
C MET A 289 1.05 -8.70 -12.42
N CYS A 290 1.60 -9.39 -11.42
CA CYS A 290 1.83 -10.83 -11.49
C CYS A 290 0.53 -11.64 -11.57
N LEU A 291 -0.50 -11.27 -10.80
CA LEU A 291 -1.80 -11.95 -10.82
C LEU A 291 -2.52 -11.75 -12.15
N LEU A 292 -2.40 -10.58 -12.79
CA LEU A 292 -2.94 -10.35 -14.13
C LEU A 292 -2.26 -11.25 -15.18
N VAL A 293 -0.94 -11.41 -15.11
CA VAL A 293 -0.19 -12.34 -15.98
C VAL A 293 -0.64 -13.78 -15.75
N VAL A 294 -0.75 -14.20 -14.50
CA VAL A 294 -1.20 -15.56 -14.13
C VAL A 294 -2.64 -15.81 -14.57
N GLY A 295 -3.54 -14.83 -14.37
CA GLY A 295 -4.92 -14.88 -14.80
C GLY A 295 -5.07 -14.95 -16.33
N ALA A 296 -4.26 -14.19 -17.07
CA ALA A 296 -4.19 -14.29 -18.53
C ALA A 296 -3.74 -15.69 -18.99
N GLY A 297 -2.75 -16.26 -18.30
CA GLY A 297 -2.28 -17.62 -18.54
C GLY A 297 -3.36 -18.69 -18.26
N LEU A 298 -4.12 -18.54 -17.18
CA LEU A 298 -5.23 -19.43 -16.83
C LEU A 298 -6.39 -19.34 -17.84
N ALA A 299 -6.73 -18.12 -18.27
CA ALA A 299 -7.74 -17.86 -19.30
C ALA A 299 -7.26 -18.16 -20.72
N ARG A 300 -6.01 -18.62 -20.90
CA ARG A 300 -5.35 -18.84 -22.20
C ARG A 300 -5.47 -17.64 -23.15
N SER A 301 -5.55 -16.45 -22.57
CA SER A 301 -5.81 -15.20 -23.29
C SER A 301 -4.48 -14.50 -23.59
N ARG A 302 -4.29 -14.07 -24.84
CA ARG A 302 -3.11 -13.28 -25.23
C ARG A 302 -3.36 -11.82 -24.93
N ILE A 303 -3.09 -11.41 -23.69
CA ILE A 303 -3.16 -10.01 -23.28
C ILE A 303 -1.80 -9.36 -23.58
N ALA A 304 -1.82 -8.20 -24.24
CA ALA A 304 -0.59 -7.45 -24.48
C ALA A 304 -0.01 -6.94 -23.14
N TYR A 305 1.32 -6.91 -23.02
CA TYR A 305 1.97 -6.39 -21.81
C TYR A 305 1.59 -4.92 -21.50
N SER A 306 1.27 -4.14 -22.54
CA SER A 306 0.72 -2.79 -22.40
C SER A 306 -0.65 -2.77 -21.72
N ASP A 307 -1.51 -3.75 -22.00
CA ASP A 307 -2.85 -3.82 -21.40
C ASP A 307 -2.75 -4.24 -19.93
N ILE A 308 -1.83 -5.17 -19.61
CA ILE A 308 -1.53 -5.54 -18.22
C ILE A 308 -1.03 -4.33 -17.43
N TYR A 309 -0.16 -3.50 -18.02
CA TYR A 309 0.32 -2.27 -17.41
C TYR A 309 -0.84 -1.31 -17.07
N TRP A 310 -1.70 -1.02 -18.06
CA TRP A 310 -2.82 -0.10 -17.85
C TRP A 310 -3.86 -0.66 -16.87
N LEU A 311 -4.13 -1.96 -16.92
CA LEU A 311 -5.06 -2.62 -16.00
C LEU A 311 -4.52 -2.63 -14.57
N ALA A 312 -3.22 -2.90 -14.38
CA ALA A 312 -2.57 -2.79 -13.08
C ALA A 312 -2.59 -1.36 -12.54
N MET A 313 -2.43 -0.36 -13.40
CA MET A 313 -2.55 1.05 -13.03
C MET A 313 -3.98 1.38 -12.56
N ILE A 314 -5.00 1.00 -13.33
CA ILE A 314 -6.41 1.18 -12.95
C ILE A 314 -6.69 0.51 -11.60
N ALA A 315 -6.32 -0.78 -11.44
CA ALA A 315 -6.53 -1.51 -10.19
C ALA A 315 -5.81 -0.86 -8.99
N THR A 316 -4.62 -0.30 -9.20
CA THR A 316 -3.87 0.40 -8.15
C THR A 316 -4.56 1.71 -7.75
N LEU A 317 -5.05 2.50 -8.73
CA LEU A 317 -5.74 3.77 -8.50
C LEU A 317 -7.08 3.53 -7.77
N LEU A 318 -7.79 2.46 -8.13
CA LEU A 318 -9.04 2.04 -7.47
C LEU A 318 -8.82 1.42 -6.08
N HIS A 319 -7.63 0.91 -5.77
CA HIS A 319 -7.36 0.37 -4.43
C HIS A 319 -7.05 1.47 -3.41
N SER A 320 -6.41 2.57 -3.83
CA SER A 320 -6.03 3.64 -2.92
C SER A 320 -6.15 5.02 -3.58
N PRO A 321 -7.13 5.85 -3.14
CA PRO A 321 -7.38 7.18 -3.70
C PRO A 321 -6.28 8.20 -3.37
N TRP A 322 -5.25 7.80 -2.61
CA TRP A 322 -4.12 8.66 -2.23
C TRP A 322 -2.77 8.21 -2.82
N VAL A 323 -2.74 7.11 -3.57
CA VAL A 323 -1.51 6.48 -4.05
C VAL A 323 -0.66 7.38 -4.97
N THR A 324 -1.30 8.26 -5.75
CA THR A 324 -0.60 9.16 -6.68
C THR A 324 0.28 10.20 -5.97
N GLY A 325 0.01 10.48 -4.69
CA GLY A 325 0.83 11.35 -3.87
C GLY A 325 2.14 10.71 -3.38
N LEU A 326 2.28 9.39 -3.49
CA LEU A 326 3.50 8.68 -3.09
C LEU A 326 4.51 8.66 -4.24
N PRO A 327 5.77 9.09 -4.03
CA PRO A 327 6.81 9.02 -5.08
C PRO A 327 7.01 7.60 -5.63
N GLY A 328 6.85 6.59 -4.78
CA GLY A 328 7.00 5.19 -5.17
C GLY A 328 6.01 4.75 -6.26
N PHE A 329 4.84 5.38 -6.38
CA PHE A 329 3.90 5.10 -7.50
C PHE A 329 4.52 5.47 -8.84
N TRP A 330 5.03 6.70 -8.94
CA TRP A 330 5.66 7.23 -10.14
C TRP A 330 6.89 6.43 -10.54
N TYR A 331 7.83 6.21 -9.61
CA TYR A 331 9.02 5.41 -9.92
C TYR A 331 8.69 4.02 -10.46
N SER A 332 7.65 3.37 -9.93
CA SER A 332 7.24 2.04 -10.36
C SER A 332 6.64 2.04 -11.76
N PHE A 333 5.60 2.86 -12.00
CA PHE A 333 4.92 2.87 -13.29
C PHE A 333 5.77 3.51 -14.38
N THR A 334 6.56 4.55 -14.07
CA THR A 334 7.50 5.13 -15.04
C THR A 334 8.58 4.13 -15.43
N CYS A 335 9.18 3.40 -14.49
CA CYS A 335 10.19 2.39 -14.81
C CYS A 335 9.62 1.29 -15.71
N VAL A 336 8.46 0.72 -15.36
CA VAL A 336 7.80 -0.30 -16.19
C VAL A 336 7.38 0.28 -17.54
N GLY A 337 6.86 1.51 -17.58
CA GLY A 337 6.48 2.19 -18.81
C GLY A 337 7.67 2.41 -19.75
N VAL A 338 8.82 2.85 -19.23
CA VAL A 338 10.06 3.01 -20.00
C VAL A 338 10.55 1.66 -20.51
N LEU A 339 10.54 0.62 -19.67
CA LEU A 339 10.89 -0.74 -20.10
C LEU A 339 9.96 -1.25 -21.21
N LEU A 340 8.66 -0.96 -21.13
CA LEU A 340 7.70 -1.31 -22.19
C LEU A 340 7.95 -0.54 -23.48
N LEU A 341 8.26 0.75 -23.39
CA LEU A 341 8.63 1.56 -24.56
C LEU A 341 9.90 0.99 -25.23
N ILE A 342 10.95 0.74 -24.44
CA ILE A 342 12.22 0.19 -24.94
C ILE A 342 12.00 -1.20 -25.55
N SER A 343 11.30 -2.10 -24.86
CA SER A 343 11.04 -3.46 -25.38
C SER A 343 10.18 -3.46 -26.64
N ASN A 344 9.23 -2.53 -26.77
CA ASN A 344 8.43 -2.39 -27.99
C ASN A 344 9.25 -1.81 -29.15
N THR A 345 10.20 -0.91 -28.88
CA THR A 345 11.19 -0.46 -29.88
C THR A 345 12.22 -1.54 -30.22
N GLN A 346 12.48 -2.47 -29.30
CA GLN A 346 13.37 -3.63 -29.49
C GLN A 346 12.65 -4.86 -30.06
N ARG A 347 11.57 -4.67 -30.85
CA ARG A 347 11.27 -5.60 -31.95
C ARG A 347 12.37 -5.51 -33.04
N ILE A 348 13.64 -5.64 -32.62
CA ILE A 348 14.73 -6.07 -33.47
C ILE A 348 14.26 -7.41 -34.02
N LYS A 349 14.15 -7.49 -35.35
CA LYS A 349 13.88 -8.70 -36.14
C LYS A 349 14.50 -9.91 -35.44
N ALA A 350 13.73 -10.62 -34.64
CA ALA A 350 14.14 -11.92 -34.12
C ALA A 350 14.15 -12.83 -35.33
N GLN A 351 15.31 -12.96 -35.96
CA GLN A 351 15.54 -13.92 -37.02
C GLN A 351 15.16 -15.29 -36.48
N SER A 352 14.25 -15.93 -37.22
CA SER A 352 13.57 -17.19 -36.94
C SER A 352 14.49 -18.43 -36.99
N GLY A 353 15.66 -18.36 -36.34
CA GLY A 353 16.70 -19.39 -36.46
C GLY A 353 16.93 -20.27 -35.23
N TRP A 354 16.46 -19.88 -34.04
CA TRP A 354 16.86 -20.53 -32.77
C TRP A 354 15.80 -21.40 -32.09
N LEU A 355 14.68 -21.66 -32.77
CA LEU A 355 13.67 -22.64 -32.33
C LEU A 355 13.40 -23.65 -33.46
N ARG A 356 14.48 -24.34 -33.89
CA ARG A 356 14.38 -25.64 -34.54
C ARG A 356 14.93 -26.70 -33.63
#